data_AF-A0A2E9LX10-F1
#
_entry.id   AF-A0A2E9LX10-F1
#
_cell.length_a   1.000
_cell.length_b   1.000
_cell.length_c   1.000
_cell.angle_alpha   90.00
_cell.angle_beta   90.00
_cell.angle_gamma   90.00
#
_symmetry.space_group_name_H-M   'P 1'
#
loop_
_entity.id
_entity.type
_entity.pdbx_description
1 polymer ?
#
loop_
_entity_poly.entity_id
_entity_poly.type
_entity_poly.pdbx_seq_one_letter_code
_entity_poly.pdbx_strand_id
1 'polypeptide(L)'
;FSGRDSTPEALSPLFDKTIDGFGELFRALSLTEIGSSTVQSRALAGLANGTVIFCMPGSTGACRTAWDGVLRDQLDSEHRPCNFVGVLRGP
;
A
#
# COMPACT_ATOMS: atom_id res chain seq x y z
N PHE A 1 6.19 5.23 -14.50
CA PHE A 1 6.71 6.48 -15.12
C PHE A 1 6.21 6.77 -16.53
N SER A 2 5.27 6.00 -17.09
CA SER A 2 4.59 6.44 -18.32
C SER A 2 3.74 7.68 -18.02
N GLY A 3 3.45 8.53 -19.01
CA GLY A 3 2.59 9.70 -18.81
C GLY A 3 1.16 9.39 -18.34
N ARG A 4 0.76 8.11 -18.31
CA ARG A 4 -0.55 7.65 -17.77
C ARG A 4 -0.49 7.24 -16.31
N ASP A 5 0.70 7.07 -15.76
CA ASP A 5 0.91 6.69 -14.36
C ASP A 5 0.84 7.96 -13.52
N SER A 6 -0.35 8.26 -13.02
CA SER A 6 -0.64 9.50 -12.28
C SER A 6 -1.23 9.24 -10.88
N THR A 7 -1.32 7.96 -10.47
CA THR A 7 -1.96 7.56 -9.21
C THR A 7 -1.33 8.22 -7.98
N PRO A 8 0.01 8.28 -7.83
CA PRO A 8 0.63 8.98 -6.69
C PRO A 8 0.31 10.47 -6.66
N GLU A 9 0.37 11.14 -7.82
CA GLU A 9 0.07 12.57 -7.95
C GLU A 9 -1.39 12.87 -7.66
N ALA A 10 -2.30 11.98 -8.05
CA ALA A 10 -3.73 12.15 -7.85
C ALA A 10 -4.16 11.91 -6.39
N LEU A 11 -3.52 10.96 -5.69
CA LEU A 11 -3.97 10.52 -4.37
C LEU A 11 -3.21 11.15 -3.21
N SER A 12 -1.91 11.42 -3.36
CA SER A 12 -1.12 12.03 -2.27
C SER A 12 -1.67 13.36 -1.74
N PRO A 13 -2.27 14.27 -2.54
CA PRO A 13 -2.85 15.51 -2.02
C PRO A 13 -4.13 15.29 -1.20
N LEU A 14 -4.75 14.10 -1.29
CA LEU A 14 -6.00 13.78 -0.62
C LEU A 14 -5.80 13.13 0.75
N PHE A 15 -4.57 12.72 1.08
CA PHE A 15 -4.28 12.03 2.33
C PHE A 15 -4.22 13.02 3.50
N ASP A 16 -5.02 12.75 4.53
CA ASP A 16 -4.89 13.40 5.84
C ASP A 16 -3.57 12.98 6.51
N LYS A 17 -3.16 11.72 6.30
CA LYS A 17 -1.92 11.14 6.78
C LYS A 17 -1.36 10.15 5.77
N THR A 18 -0.06 10.20 5.51
CA THR A 18 0.64 9.19 4.72
C THR A 18 0.94 7.94 5.57
N ILE A 19 1.00 6.78 4.92
CA ILE A 19 1.40 5.50 5.53
C ILE A 19 2.67 5.06 4.80
N ASP A 20 3.80 5.68 5.14
CA ASP A 20 5.07 5.48 4.42
C ASP A 20 5.54 4.02 4.48
N GLY A 21 5.29 3.35 5.61
CA GLY A 21 5.64 1.95 5.84
C GLY A 21 5.04 0.97 4.82
N PHE A 22 3.90 1.28 4.19
CA PHE A 22 3.34 0.42 3.14
C PHE A 22 4.25 0.37 1.92
N GLY A 23 4.68 1.54 1.42
CA GLY A 23 5.52 1.61 0.23
C GLY A 23 6.90 1.01 0.49
N GLU A 24 7.46 1.25 1.68
CA GLU A 24 8.74 0.68 2.12
C GLU A 24 8.70 -0.84 2.19
N LEU A 25 7.73 -1.41 2.92
CA LEU A 25 7.59 -2.85 3.07
C LEU A 25 7.28 -3.53 1.74
N PHE A 26 6.37 -2.96 0.94
CA PHE A 26 6.08 -3.46 -0.40
C PHE A 26 7.33 -3.54 -1.28
N ARG A 27 8.16 -2.48 -1.29
CA ARG A 27 9.39 -2.45 -2.08
C ARG A 27 10.43 -3.42 -1.55
N ALA A 28 10.51 -3.62 -0.24
CA ALA A 28 11.40 -4.60 0.39
C ALA A 28 11.02 -6.04 -0.01
N LEU A 29 9.73 -6.40 0.06
CA LEU A 29 9.22 -7.69 -0.40
C LEU A 29 9.47 -7.88 -1.90
N SER A 30 9.15 -6.85 -2.70
CA SER A 30 9.37 -6.86 -4.15
C SER A 30 10.84 -6.97 -4.51
N LEU A 31 11.77 -6.46 -3.71
CA LEU A 31 13.20 -6.63 -3.96
C LEU A 31 13.59 -8.11 -3.92
N THR A 32 13.03 -8.89 -2.99
CA THR A 32 13.25 -10.33 -2.90
C THR A 32 12.65 -11.08 -4.08
N GLU A 33 11.50 -10.65 -4.59
CA GLU A 33 10.79 -11.35 -5.68
C GLU A 33 11.28 -10.97 -7.09
N ILE A 34 11.50 -9.68 -7.36
CA ILE A 34 11.75 -9.13 -8.70
C ILE A 34 13.06 -8.32 -8.79
N GLY A 35 13.85 -8.29 -7.72
CA GLY A 35 15.14 -7.60 -7.68
C GLY A 35 15.01 -6.09 -7.83
N SER A 36 15.99 -5.49 -8.51
CA SER A 36 16.07 -4.04 -8.73
C SER A 36 14.88 -3.47 -9.51
N SER A 37 14.09 -4.31 -10.19
CA SER A 37 12.86 -3.90 -10.88
C SER A 37 11.86 -3.19 -9.95
N THR A 38 11.93 -3.46 -8.63
CA THR A 38 11.12 -2.78 -7.61
C THR A 38 11.27 -1.25 -7.63
N VAL A 39 12.41 -0.71 -8.10
CA VAL A 39 12.65 0.74 -8.24
C VAL A 39 11.60 1.40 -9.14
N GLN A 40 10.98 0.66 -10.06
CA GLN A 40 9.92 1.20 -10.91
C GLN A 40 8.54 1.30 -10.22
N SER A 41 8.40 0.79 -9.00
CA SER A 41 7.14 0.77 -8.26
C SER A 41 6.97 2.02 -7.41
N ARG A 42 5.90 2.77 -7.68
CA ARG A 42 5.49 3.96 -6.90
C ARG A 42 4.33 3.64 -5.96
N ALA A 43 4.44 2.51 -5.25
CA ALA A 43 3.45 2.12 -4.25
C ALA A 43 3.42 3.13 -3.10
N LEU A 44 2.21 3.53 -2.71
CA LEU A 44 1.93 4.49 -1.66
C LEU A 44 0.62 4.15 -0.96
N ALA A 45 0.47 4.62 0.27
CA ALA A 45 -0.78 4.49 1.01
C ALA A 45 -1.00 5.71 1.91
N GLY A 46 -2.24 5.91 2.30
CA GLY A 46 -2.63 6.99 3.19
C GLY A 46 -4.01 6.79 3.78
N LEU A 47 -4.32 7.61 4.77
CA LEU A 47 -5.65 7.74 5.35
C LEU A 47 -6.28 9.04 4.83
N ALA A 48 -7.51 8.96 4.33
CA ALA A 48 -8.29 10.13 3.91
C ALA A 48 -9.73 9.98 4.43
N ASN A 49 -10.21 10.93 5.23
CA ASN A 49 -11.55 10.93 5.84
C ASN A 49 -11.91 9.59 6.53
N GLY A 50 -10.98 9.02 7.30
CA GLY A 50 -11.17 7.73 7.96
C GLY A 50 -11.23 6.51 7.03
N THR A 51 -10.88 6.69 5.75
CA THR A 51 -10.75 5.63 4.75
C THR A 51 -9.27 5.35 4.51
N VAL A 52 -8.83 4.10 4.67
CA VAL A 52 -7.48 3.69 4.29
C VAL A 52 -7.42 3.42 2.78
N ILE A 53 -6.40 3.94 2.12
CA ILE A 53 -6.22 3.84 0.67
C ILE A 53 -4.83 3.25 0.41
N PHE A 54 -4.77 2.14 -0.31
CA PHE A 54 -3.52 1.48 -0.72
C PHE A 54 -3.41 1.49 -2.24
N CYS A 55 -2.27 1.96 -2.75
CA CYS A 55 -2.01 2.11 -4.17
C CYS A 55 -0.79 1.30 -4.56
N MET A 56 -0.94 0.41 -5.53
CA MET A 56 0.09 -0.56 -5.91
C MET A 56 0.16 -0.74 -7.43
N PRO A 57 1.26 -1.26 -7.97
CA PRO A 57 1.36 -1.55 -9.41
C PRO A 57 0.26 -2.50 -9.89
N GLY A 58 -0.22 -2.31 -11.12
CA GLY A 58 -1.33 -3.08 -11.68
C GLY A 58 -0.99 -4.51 -12.13
N SER A 59 0.23 -5.00 -11.91
CA SER A 59 0.57 -6.39 -12.25
C SER A 59 -0.02 -7.36 -11.22
N THR A 60 -0.52 -8.51 -11.67
CA THR A 60 -1.08 -9.54 -10.77
C THR A 60 -0.07 -10.00 -9.72
N GLY A 61 1.22 -10.04 -10.07
CA GLY A 61 2.31 -10.31 -9.14
C GLY A 61 2.35 -9.29 -8.00
N ALA A 62 2.43 -7.99 -8.32
CA ALA A 62 2.47 -6.93 -7.32
C ALA A 62 1.21 -6.93 -6.42
N CYS A 63 0.03 -7.15 -7.00
CA CYS A 63 -1.21 -7.28 -6.22
C CYS A 63 -1.14 -8.43 -5.21
N ARG A 64 -0.59 -9.58 -5.63
CA ARG A 64 -0.37 -10.73 -4.74
C ARG A 64 0.65 -10.40 -3.65
N THR A 65 1.79 -9.82 -4.01
CA THR A 65 2.87 -9.45 -3.07
C THR A 65 2.34 -8.57 -1.95
N ALA A 66 1.60 -7.49 -2.26
CA ALA A 66 1.09 -6.65 -1.18
C ALA A 66 -0.13 -7.22 -0.47
N TRP A 67 -0.98 -8.02 -1.12
CA TRP A 67 -2.06 -8.70 -0.40
C TRP A 67 -1.51 -9.70 0.61
N ASP A 68 -0.70 -10.64 0.15
CA ASP A 68 -0.19 -11.74 0.98
C ASP A 68 0.88 -11.29 1.96
N GLY A 69 1.67 -10.27 1.61
CA GLY A 69 2.77 -9.79 2.46
C GLY A 69 2.44 -8.63 3.38
N VAL A 70 1.30 -7.94 3.21
CA VAL A 70 0.96 -6.75 3.99
C VAL A 70 -0.53 -6.63 4.31
N LEU A 71 -1.39 -6.55 3.28
CA LEU A 71 -2.77 -6.12 3.46
C LEU A 71 -3.63 -7.15 4.19
N ARG A 72 -3.41 -8.44 3.94
CA ARG A 72 -4.15 -9.52 4.60
C ARG A 72 -4.03 -9.41 6.12
N ASP A 73 -2.81 -9.26 6.62
CA ASP A 73 -2.53 -9.14 8.05
C ASP A 73 -3.05 -7.81 8.61
N GLN A 74 -2.82 -6.70 7.90
CA GLN A 74 -3.18 -5.37 8.39
C GLN A 74 -4.69 -5.08 8.34
N LEU A 75 -5.46 -5.84 7.55
CA LEU A 75 -6.92 -5.78 7.48
C LEU A 75 -7.61 -6.90 8.27
N ASP A 76 -6.85 -7.76 8.94
CA ASP A 76 -7.38 -8.75 9.88
C ASP A 76 -7.48 -8.14 11.29
N SER A 77 -8.68 -8.16 11.86
CA SER A 77 -8.93 -7.67 13.22
C SER A 77 -8.21 -8.47 14.31
N GLU A 78 -7.86 -9.73 14.03
CA GLU A 78 -7.17 -10.61 14.98
C GLU A 78 -5.65 -10.43 14.96
N HIS A 79 -5.10 -9.73 13.97
CA HIS A 79 -3.66 -9.53 13.83
C HIS A 79 -3.10 -8.67 14.97
N ARG A 80 -1.96 -9.10 15.51
CA ARG A 80 -1.26 -8.51 16.67
C ARG A 80 0.19 -8.16 16.29
N PRO A 81 0.80 -7.14 16.91
CA PRO A 81 0.30 -6.35 18.04
C PRO A 81 -0.69 -5.23 17.66
N CYS A 82 -0.79 -4.89 16.37
CA CYS A 82 -1.68 -3.84 15.87
C CYS A 82 -2.08 -4.09 14.42
N ASN A 83 -3.23 -3.54 14.01
CA ASN A 83 -3.78 -3.59 12.65
C ASN A 83 -4.59 -2.31 12.35
N PHE A 84 -5.03 -2.12 11.11
CA PHE A 84 -5.82 -0.94 10.73
C PHE A 84 -7.29 -1.02 11.14
N VAL A 85 -7.85 -2.20 11.40
CA VAL A 85 -9.29 -2.37 11.64
C VAL A 85 -9.78 -1.49 12.80
N GLY A 86 -8.97 -1.33 13.85
CA GLY A 86 -9.31 -0.47 15.00
C GLY A 86 -9.35 1.04 14.71
N VAL A 87 -8.79 1.51 13.59
CA VAL A 87 -8.78 2.94 13.20
C VAL A 87 -9.66 3.24 11.98
N LEU A 88 -10.22 2.22 11.33
CA LEU A 88 -11.20 2.40 10.27
C LEU A 88 -12.54 2.82 10.87
N ARG A 89 -13.21 3.77 10.23
CA ARG A 89 -14.60 4.08 10.59
C ARG A 89 -15.46 2.86 10.24
N GLY A 90 -16.04 2.24 11.26
CA GLY A 90 -17.16 1.32 11.06
C GLY A 90 -18.39 2.07 10.53
N PRO A 91 -19.35 1.38 9.91
CA PRO A 91 -20.66 1.94 9.60
C PRO A 91 -21.36 2.52 10.84
#